data_AF-A0A9Q3EP31-F1
#
_entry.id   AF-A0A9Q3EP31-F1
#
_cell.length_a   1.000
_cell.length_b   1.000
_cell.length_c   1.000
_cell.angle_alpha   90.00
_cell.angle_beta   90.00
_cell.angle_gamma   90.00
#
_symmetry.space_group_name_H-M   'P 1'
#
loop_
_entity.id
_entity.type
_entity.pdbx_description
1 polymer ?
#
loop_
_entity_poly.entity_id
_entity_poly.type
_entity_poly.pdbx_seq_one_letter_code
_entity_poly.pdbx_strand_id
1 'polypeptide(L)'
;MDLGVLRKVRHSEQVEVTTPVIIAWHNGKSRMVGDFRALNTYIIPDRYPIHRIHETFTQLSQDNLITSVDALKDFHQKLLTDSSRKLIRMIVYCGIL
;
A
#
# COMPACT_ATOMS: atom_id res chain seq x y z
N MET A 1 16.32 0.58 -12.19
CA MET A 1 15.35 -0.51 -12.42
C MET A 1 13.97 0.04 -12.19
N ASP A 2 13.12 -0.01 -13.21
CA ASP A 2 11.69 0.24 -13.06
C ASP A 2 11.07 -0.95 -12.32
N LEU A 3 10.28 -0.69 -11.28
CA LEU A 3 9.71 -1.72 -10.42
C LEU A 3 8.41 -2.30 -11.00
N GLY A 4 7.86 -1.72 -12.07
CA GLY A 4 6.64 -2.21 -12.71
C GLY A 4 5.38 -2.13 -11.83
N VAL A 5 5.45 -1.39 -10.72
CA VAL A 5 4.38 -1.27 -9.72
C VAL A 5 3.28 -0.28 -10.12
N LEU A 6 3.55 0.59 -11.10
CA LEU A 6 2.61 1.57 -11.62
C LEU A 6 2.48 1.42 -13.14
N ARG A 7 1.30 1.72 -13.67
CA ARG A 7 0.99 1.69 -15.10
C ARG A 7 0.14 2.88 -15.46
N LYS A 8 0.56 3.66 -16.46
CA LYS A 8 -0.25 4.75 -17.02
C LYS A 8 -1.64 4.26 -17.46
N VAL A 9 -2.67 4.96 -17.01
CA VAL A 9 -4.07 4.70 -17.38
C VAL A 9 -4.38 5.24 -18.77
N ARG A 10 -5.15 4.49 -19.57
CA ARG A 10 -5.52 4.88 -20.94
C ARG A 10 -6.72 5.82 -20.92
N HIS A 11 -6.84 6.70 -21.91
CA HIS A 11 -7.96 7.64 -22.05
C HIS A 11 -9.33 6.96 -22.17
N SER A 12 -9.38 5.71 -22.64
CA SER A 12 -10.61 4.93 -22.84
C SER A 12 -11.07 4.18 -21.58
N GLU A 13 -10.30 4.20 -20.50
CA GLU A 13 -10.63 3.48 -19.27
C GLU A 13 -11.58 4.36 -18.44
N GLN A 14 -12.83 3.92 -18.27
CA GLN A 14 -13.80 4.61 -17.39
C GLN A 14 -13.34 4.52 -15.94
N VAL A 15 -13.43 5.65 -15.23
CA VAL A 15 -12.95 5.77 -13.86
C VAL A 15 -13.98 6.47 -13.00
N GLU A 16 -14.29 5.83 -11.88
CA GLU A 16 -15.25 6.33 -10.90
C GLU A 16 -14.58 7.15 -9.79
N VAL A 17 -13.34 6.80 -9.43
CA VAL A 17 -12.61 7.44 -8.32
C VAL A 17 -11.17 7.75 -8.73
N THR A 18 -10.65 8.90 -8.30
CA THR A 18 -9.24 9.26 -8.52
C THR A 18 -8.70 9.90 -7.25
N THR A 19 -7.55 9.40 -6.80
CA THR A 19 -6.90 9.84 -5.56
C THR A 19 -5.83 10.89 -5.87
N PRO A 20 -5.85 12.09 -5.24
CA PRO A 20 -4.78 13.06 -5.41
C PRO A 20 -3.51 12.56 -4.73
N VAL A 21 -2.38 12.95 -5.30
CA VAL A 21 -1.04 12.62 -4.80
C VAL A 21 -0.31 13.88 -4.37
N ILE A 22 0.31 13.82 -3.21
CA ILE A 22 1.21 14.84 -2.70
C ILE A 22 2.64 14.30 -2.63
N ILE A 23 3.62 15.19 -2.78
CA ILE A 23 5.03 14.86 -2.59
C ILE A 23 5.45 15.32 -1.20
N ALA A 24 5.80 14.36 -0.35
CA ALA A 24 6.33 14.60 0.98
C ALA A 24 7.86 14.44 0.98
N TRP A 25 8.57 15.33 1.66
CA TRP A 25 10.02 15.24 1.82
C TRP A 25 10.36 14.66 3.18
N HIS A 26 11.22 13.63 3.21
CA HIS A 26 11.64 13.01 4.45
C HIS A 26 13.00 12.32 4.29
N ASN A 27 13.90 12.51 5.28
CA ASN A 27 15.27 11.97 5.27
C ASN A 27 16.02 12.21 3.95
N GLY A 28 15.93 13.44 3.41
CA GLY A 28 16.61 13.82 2.17
C GLY A 28 16.06 13.16 0.90
N LYS A 29 14.90 12.49 0.97
CA LYS A 29 14.25 11.85 -0.18
C LYS A 29 12.80 12.31 -0.33
N SER A 30 12.38 12.53 -1.56
CA SER A 30 10.97 12.75 -1.89
C SER A 30 10.20 11.43 -1.89
N ARG A 31 8.98 11.45 -1.35
CA ARG A 31 8.05 10.32 -1.30
C ARG A 31 6.72 10.73 -1.92
N MET A 32 6.18 9.85 -2.75
CA MET A 32 4.85 9.99 -3.30
C MET A 32 3.83 9.47 -2.27
N VAL A 33 2.85 10.28 -1.91
CA VAL A 33 1.84 9.95 -0.91
C VAL A 33 0.46 10.17 -1.52
N GLY A 34 -0.29 9.09 -1.75
CA GLY A 34 -1.68 9.15 -2.19
C GLY A 34 -2.63 9.41 -1.03
N ASP A 35 -3.56 10.36 -1.20
CA ASP A 35 -4.58 10.66 -0.19
C ASP A 35 -5.80 9.72 -0.30
N PHE A 36 -5.68 8.53 0.28
CA PHE A 36 -6.73 7.52 0.26
C PHE A 36 -7.81 7.73 1.34
N ARG A 37 -7.86 8.86 2.05
CA ARG A 37 -8.81 9.05 3.15
C ARG A 37 -10.26 8.92 2.70
N ALA A 38 -10.62 9.54 1.58
CA ALA A 38 -11.94 9.44 0.99
C ALA A 38 -12.23 8.01 0.51
N LEU A 39 -11.28 7.35 -0.14
CA LEU A 39 -11.45 5.96 -0.59
C LEU A 39 -11.69 5.01 0.60
N ASN A 40 -10.93 5.19 1.68
CA ASN A 40 -10.99 4.34 2.87
C ASN A 40 -12.35 4.40 3.60
N THR A 41 -13.18 5.45 3.41
CA THR A 41 -14.53 5.50 3.99
C THR A 41 -15.53 4.60 3.25
N TYR A 42 -15.25 4.23 2.01
CA TYR A 42 -16.11 3.36 1.19
C TYR A 42 -15.66 1.89 1.20
N ILE A 43 -14.46 1.60 1.72
CA ILE A 43 -13.92 0.25 1.79
C ILE A 43 -14.35 -0.42 3.09
N ILE A 44 -14.77 -1.69 3.01
CA ILE A 44 -15.03 -2.53 4.17
C ILE A 44 -13.67 -2.95 4.78
N PRO A 45 -13.38 -2.62 6.05
CA PRO A 45 -12.12 -2.99 6.66
C PRO A 45 -11.99 -4.51 6.83
N ASP A 46 -10.97 -5.10 6.23
CA ASP A 46 -10.60 -6.51 6.47
C ASP A 46 -9.72 -6.59 7.72
N ARG A 47 -10.33 -7.00 8.85
CA ARG A 47 -9.64 -7.10 10.14
C ARG A 47 -9.08 -8.50 10.31
N TYR A 48 -7.88 -8.73 9.77
CA TYR A 48 -7.12 -9.94 10.08
C TYR A 48 -6.76 -9.97 11.57
N PRO A 49 -6.93 -11.11 12.28
CA PRO A 49 -6.60 -11.20 13.70
C PRO A 49 -5.09 -11.11 13.90
N ILE A 50 -4.62 -9.92 14.30
CA ILE A 50 -3.23 -9.72 14.71
C ILE A 50 -3.12 -10.07 16.20
N HIS A 51 -2.22 -10.99 16.54
CA HIS A 51 -1.95 -11.37 17.92
C HIS A 51 -1.52 -10.17 18.76
N ARG A 52 -1.87 -10.18 20.04
CA ARG A 52 -1.35 -9.14 20.94
C ARG A 52 0.14 -9.35 21.12
N ILE A 53 0.87 -8.24 21.22
CA ILE A 53 2.32 -8.22 21.40
C ILE A 53 2.76 -9.17 22.54
N HIS A 54 2.02 -9.21 23.66
CA HIS A 54 2.36 -10.05 24.81
C HIS A 54 2.16 -11.55 24.54
N GLU A 55 1.14 -11.93 23.76
CA GLU A 55 0.89 -13.32 23.38
C GLU A 55 2.04 -13.84 22.52
N THR A 56 2.48 -13.02 21.56
CA THR A 56 3.63 -13.34 20.71
C THR A 56 4.92 -13.45 21.53
N PHE A 57 5.17 -12.56 22.49
CA PHE A 57 6.37 -12.64 23.33
C PHE A 57 6.38 -13.86 24.27
N THR A 58 5.24 -14.23 24.85
CA THR A 58 5.15 -15.44 25.68
C THR A 58 5.48 -16.69 24.87
N GLN A 59 5.00 -16.78 23.63
CA GLN A 59 5.32 -17.89 22.73
C GLN A 59 6.81 -17.92 22.39
N LEU A 60 7.38 -16.79 21.98
CA LEU A 60 8.80 -16.67 21.64
C LEU A 60 9.73 -16.95 22.84
N SER A 61 9.28 -16.71 24.07
CA SER A 61 10.08 -16.95 25.29
C SER A 61 10.38 -18.43 25.56
N GLN A 62 9.64 -19.34 24.92
CA GLN A 62 9.84 -20.78 25.05
C GLN A 62 10.85 -21.33 24.02
N ASP A 63 11.26 -20.52 23.05
CA ASP A 63 12.14 -20.92 21.96
C ASP A 63 13.63 -20.66 22.29
N ASN A 64 14.48 -21.63 21.94
CA ASN A 64 15.93 -21.53 22.16
C ASN A 64 16.67 -20.72 21.08
N LEU A 65 16.04 -20.50 19.91
CA LEU A 65 16.61 -19.76 18.79
C LEU A 65 15.51 -18.99 18.07
N ILE A 66 15.71 -17.68 17.92
CA ILE A 66 14.79 -16.78 17.22
C ILE A 66 15.52 -16.20 16.01
N THR A 67 14.93 -16.34 14.83
CA THR A 67 15.40 -15.66 13.61
C THR A 67 14.34 -14.64 13.18
N SER A 68 14.77 -13.41 12.89
CA SER A 68 13.90 -12.35 12.39
C SER A 68 14.27 -12.04 10.94
N VAL A 69 13.25 -11.94 10.08
CA VAL A 69 13.38 -11.58 8.66
C VAL A 69 12.46 -10.41 8.39
N ASP A 70 12.97 -9.38 7.70
CA ASP A 70 12.17 -8.22 7.30
C ASP A 70 11.64 -8.37 5.86
N ALA A 71 10.34 -8.15 5.69
CA ALA A 71 9.68 -8.18 4.40
C ALA A 71 9.77 -6.80 3.72
N LEU A 72 10.92 -6.52 3.11
CA LEU A 72 11.18 -5.23 2.46
C LEU A 72 10.13 -4.91 1.39
N LYS A 73 9.44 -3.78 1.56
CA LYS A 73 8.46 -3.26 0.59
C LYS A 73 7.34 -4.27 0.25
N ASP A 74 6.94 -5.11 1.20
CA ASP A 74 5.94 -6.17 1.01
C ASP A 74 4.64 -5.68 0.34
N PHE A 75 4.19 -4.47 0.68
CA PHE A 75 3.01 -3.86 0.04
C PHE A 75 3.10 -3.73 -1.48
N HIS A 76 4.30 -3.58 -2.03
CA HIS A 76 4.55 -3.47 -3.47
C HIS A 76 4.72 -4.83 -4.15
N GLN A 77 4.87 -5.91 -3.37
CA GLN A 77 5.00 -7.27 -3.89
C GLN A 77 3.63 -7.94 -4.10
N LYS A 78 2.60 -7.47 -3.39
CA LYS A 78 1.24 -8.00 -3.49
C LYS A 78 0.54 -7.52 -4.77
N LEU A 79 -0.04 -8.47 -5.50
CA LEU A 79 -0.85 -8.18 -6.68
C LEU A 79 -2.23 -7.68 -6.28
N LEU A 80 -2.71 -6.72 -7.05
CA LEU A 80 -4.05 -6.17 -6.91
C LEU A 80 -4.98 -6.87 -7.90
N THR A 81 -6.21 -7.14 -7.44
CA THR A 81 -7.26 -7.65 -8.33
C THR A 81 -7.65 -6.59 -9.35
N ASP A 82 -8.12 -7.02 -10.52
CA ASP A 82 -8.49 -6.09 -11.60
C ASP A 82 -9.66 -5.17 -11.22
N SER A 83 -10.54 -5.62 -10.33
CA SER A 83 -11.61 -4.79 -9.76
C SER A 83 -11.05 -3.68 -8.85
N SER A 84 -10.16 -4.03 -7.91
CA SER A 84 -9.58 -3.06 -6.98
C SER A 84 -8.59 -2.11 -7.65
N ARG A 85 -7.96 -2.51 -8.76
CA ARG A 85 -7.01 -1.69 -9.52
C ARG A 85 -7.61 -0.35 -9.97
N LYS A 86 -8.92 -0.29 -10.24
CA LYS A 86 -9.60 0.95 -10.65
C LYS A 86 -9.75 1.95 -9.50
N LEU A 87 -9.82 1.48 -8.26
CA LEU A 87 -10.06 2.29 -7.06
C LEU A 87 -8.80 3.04 -6.59
N ILE A 88 -7.63 2.47 -6.85
CA ILE A 88 -6.32 2.98 -6.42
C ILE A 88 -5.64 3.90 -7.44
N ARG A 89 -6.38 4.35 -8.47
CA ARG A 89 -5.87 5.27 -9.47
C ARG A 89 -5.46 6.60 -8.85
N MET A 90 -4.36 7.15 -9.35
CA MET A 90 -3.77 8.38 -8.81
C MET A 90 -3.69 9.48 -9.87
N ILE A 91 -3.90 10.72 -9.45
CA ILE A 91 -3.64 11.89 -10.28
C ILE A 91 -2.46 12.67 -9.72
N VAL A 92 -1.50 12.97 -10.61
CA VAL A 92 -0.34 13.81 -10.35
C VAL A 92 -0.44 15.08 -11.19
N TYR A 93 0.24 16.14 -10.75
CA TYR A 93 0.21 17.46 -11.40
C TYR A 93 0.57 17.44 -12.91
N CYS A 94 1.26 16.40 -13.41
CA CYS A 94 1.59 16.22 -14.82
C CYS A 94 0.93 14.99 -15.50
N GLY A 95 -0.13 14.41 -14.93
CA GLY A 95 -0.87 13.32 -15.58
C GLY A 95 -1.62 12.38 -14.65
N ILE A 96 -2.30 11.41 -15.27
CA ILE A 96 -2.99 10.32 -14.57
C ILE A 96 -2.09 9.08 -14.58
N LEU A 97 -1.84 8.53 -13.40
CA LEU A 97 -1.05 7.32 -13.18
C LEU A 97 -1.93 6.16 -12.71
#